data_AF-A0A1B1K3N0-F1
#
_entry.id   AF-A0A1B1K3N0-F1
#
_cell.length_a   1.000
_cell.length_b   1.000
_cell.length_c   1.000
_cell.angle_alpha   90.00
_cell.angle_beta   90.00
_cell.angle_gamma   90.00
#
_symmetry.space_group_name_H-M   'P 1'
#
loop_
_entity.id
_entity.type
_entity.pdbx_description
1 polymer ?
#
loop_
_entity_poly.entity_id
_entity_poly.type
_entity_poly.pdbx_seq_one_letter_code
_entity_poly.pdbx_strand_id
1 'polypeptide(L)'
;MSRVLALWCPDWPAVAAAASADLPPTHPVAVTSGNRVIACSAPARADGVRRGLRRRESQARCPRLHVVAADPDRDARLFEPVASAIDAVAPGVEVLRPGLVVLSARGVARYFGSEEAAAERLVDQVSAVGVECQVGIADQLSTAVIAARRATLVPPGEGAAFLAPLPMRELAAEPSLAAPHRGELVDLLHRLGLRTIGSFAALSAGDVASRFGTDAVLAHRAARGEPERPPSGRSLPPDLEVEERCDPVIERVDAAAFAGRALAEKLHRTLSDAAVACTRLAISASTGNGEQLSRIWRCAEPLTPEATADRVRWQLDGWLTGRSEKRPTAGIAVLRLEPVEVVAAGALQLGLWGGVGDQDERARRALVRVQGLLGGEAVQVGVLSGGRGPAERITLLPLGDELIPRNDPSEPWPGTLPEPAPAAVLTAYPEVWMSDERGMAVTVTERGVFSAPPARLRWGSREWAVCGWAGPWPVDERWWDPPAARTAARAQVLLEESRALLVICTAGRWSVEGIYE
;
A
#
# COMPACT_ATOMS: atom_id res chain seq x y z
N MET A 1 1.83 -17.87 -19.12
CA MET A 1 2.54 -18.77 -18.20
C MET A 1 3.58 -17.96 -17.45
N SER A 2 3.80 -18.25 -16.17
CA SER A 2 4.90 -17.64 -15.39
C SER A 2 6.23 -18.12 -15.95
N ARG A 3 7.22 -17.24 -16.08
CA ARG A 3 8.60 -17.58 -16.37
C ARG A 3 9.48 -17.02 -15.28
N VAL A 4 10.34 -17.86 -14.72
CA VAL A 4 11.21 -17.57 -13.60
C VAL A 4 12.65 -17.72 -14.06
N LEU A 5 13.46 -16.68 -13.80
CA LEU A 5 14.90 -16.72 -13.95
C LEU A 5 15.51 -16.90 -12.56
N ALA A 6 16.42 -17.85 -12.43
CA ALA A 6 17.24 -18.05 -11.24
C ALA A 6 18.71 -17.81 -11.59
N LEU A 7 19.39 -17.02 -10.77
CA LEU A 7 20.83 -16.76 -10.89
C LEU A 7 21.50 -17.28 -9.62
N TRP A 8 22.44 -18.21 -9.82
CA TRP A 8 23.13 -18.93 -8.76
C TRP A 8 24.64 -18.65 -8.80
N CYS A 9 25.17 -18.12 -7.71
CA CYS A 9 26.62 -18.01 -7.47
C CYS A 9 27.10 -19.26 -6.72
N PRO A 10 27.90 -20.14 -7.36
CA PRO A 10 28.32 -21.40 -6.76
C PRO A 10 29.16 -21.20 -5.49
N ASP A 11 28.93 -22.07 -4.49
CA ASP A 11 29.73 -22.14 -3.26
C ASP A 11 29.95 -20.80 -2.55
N TRP A 12 28.95 -19.90 -2.61
CA TRP A 12 29.01 -18.54 -2.11
C TRP A 12 29.65 -18.36 -0.71
N PRO A 13 29.34 -19.16 0.32
CA PRO A 13 30.01 -19.02 1.62
C PRO A 13 31.53 -19.17 1.55
N ALA A 14 32.04 -20.02 0.66
CA ALA A 14 33.48 -20.19 0.45
C ALA A 14 34.09 -19.02 -0.34
N VAL A 15 33.35 -18.46 -1.31
CA VAL A 15 33.75 -17.25 -2.05
C VAL A 15 33.81 -16.03 -1.11
N ALA A 16 32.77 -15.83 -0.30
CA ALA A 16 32.70 -14.79 0.71
C ALA A 16 33.81 -14.93 1.76
N ALA A 17 34.10 -16.15 2.22
CA ALA A 17 35.21 -16.42 3.13
C ALA A 17 36.58 -16.14 2.50
N ALA A 18 36.78 -16.48 1.22
CA ALA A 18 38.03 -16.18 0.49
C ALA A 18 38.24 -14.67 0.36
N ALA A 19 37.20 -13.94 -0.08
CA ALA A 19 37.24 -12.48 -0.24
C ALA A 19 37.50 -11.76 1.10
N SER A 20 36.83 -12.20 2.18
CA SER A 20 37.05 -11.63 3.52
C SER A 20 38.45 -11.89 4.08
N ALA A 21 39.15 -12.92 3.59
CA ALA A 21 40.50 -13.28 4.01
C ALA A 21 41.58 -12.79 3.00
N ASP A 22 41.19 -12.01 1.99
CA ASP A 22 42.04 -11.53 0.90
C ASP A 22 42.81 -12.68 0.20
N LEU A 23 42.13 -13.82 0.01
CA LEU A 23 42.67 -15.00 -0.64
C LEU A 23 42.25 -15.03 -2.12
N PRO A 24 43.14 -15.45 -3.04
CA PRO A 24 42.78 -15.56 -4.44
C PRO A 24 41.70 -16.65 -4.65
N PRO A 25 40.83 -16.54 -5.68
CA PRO A 25 39.78 -17.52 -5.96
C PRO A 25 40.29 -18.96 -6.16
N THR A 26 41.56 -19.11 -6.54
CA THR A 26 42.24 -20.40 -6.72
C THR A 26 42.67 -21.06 -5.41
N HIS A 27 42.58 -20.35 -4.27
CA HIS A 27 42.92 -20.91 -2.97
C HIS A 27 41.82 -21.88 -2.47
N PRO A 28 42.18 -23.06 -1.95
CA PRO A 28 41.20 -23.99 -1.41
C PRO A 28 40.62 -23.45 -0.09
N VAL A 29 39.30 -23.25 -0.06
CA VAL A 29 38.56 -22.73 1.10
C VAL A 29 37.44 -23.70 1.45
N ALA A 30 37.24 -23.95 2.75
CA ALA A 30 36.10 -24.67 3.28
C ALA A 30 35.44 -23.91 4.43
N VAL A 31 34.12 -23.85 4.41
CA VAL A 31 33.30 -23.29 5.50
C VAL A 31 32.72 -24.43 6.31
N THR A 32 32.83 -24.33 7.63
CA THR A 32 32.40 -25.38 8.56
C THR A 32 31.34 -24.89 9.55
N SER A 33 30.38 -25.75 9.85
CA SER A 33 29.42 -25.60 10.95
C SER A 33 29.33 -26.92 11.71
N GLY A 34 29.32 -26.87 13.05
CA GLY A 34 29.34 -28.09 13.87
C GLY A 34 30.51 -29.04 13.54
N ASN A 35 31.69 -28.49 13.23
CA ASN A 35 32.90 -29.24 12.82
C ASN A 35 32.77 -30.04 11.50
N ARG A 36 31.74 -29.77 10.70
CA ARG A 36 31.52 -30.37 9.38
C ARG A 36 31.50 -29.32 8.28
N VAL A 37 32.00 -29.67 7.10
CA VAL A 37 32.02 -28.79 5.92
C VAL A 37 30.59 -28.58 5.40
N ILE A 38 30.15 -27.33 5.30
CA ILE A 38 28.85 -26.97 4.71
C ILE A 38 29.01 -26.42 3.27
N ALA A 39 30.15 -25.80 2.96
CA ALA A 39 30.50 -25.31 1.63
C ALA A 39 32.01 -25.43 1.41
N CYS A 40 32.44 -25.64 0.18
CA CYS A 40 33.85 -25.74 -0.19
C CYS A 40 34.06 -25.23 -1.61
N SER A 41 35.16 -24.51 -1.84
CA SER A 41 35.50 -23.97 -3.16
C SER A 41 35.85 -25.08 -4.16
N ALA A 42 35.81 -24.76 -5.46
CA ALA A 42 36.18 -25.71 -6.51
C ALA A 42 37.61 -26.29 -6.36
N PRO A 43 38.65 -25.49 -6.00
CA PRO A 43 39.98 -26.03 -5.69
C PRO A 43 39.98 -27.02 -4.51
N ALA A 44 39.26 -26.71 -3.42
CA ALA A 44 39.15 -27.65 -2.29
C ALA A 44 38.45 -28.95 -2.71
N ARG A 45 37.47 -28.86 -3.60
CA ARG A 45 36.77 -30.03 -4.17
C ARG A 45 37.68 -30.84 -5.09
N ALA A 46 38.58 -30.22 -5.84
CA ALA A 46 39.57 -30.93 -6.64
C ALA A 46 40.48 -31.80 -5.75
N ASP A 47 40.86 -31.29 -4.57
CA ASP A 47 41.65 -32.00 -3.55
C ASP A 47 40.84 -32.99 -2.70
N GLY A 48 39.60 -33.31 -3.09
CA GLY A 48 38.78 -34.33 -2.43
C GLY A 48 37.99 -33.86 -1.21
N VAL A 49 37.96 -32.55 -0.90
CA VAL A 49 37.06 -32.00 0.13
C VAL A 49 35.62 -32.04 -0.38
N ARG A 50 34.67 -32.44 0.47
CA ARG A 50 33.24 -32.55 0.16
C ARG A 50 32.40 -32.03 1.32
N ARG A 51 31.17 -31.61 1.04
CA ARG A 51 30.19 -31.26 2.09
C ARG A 51 29.95 -32.48 2.99
N GLY A 52 29.78 -32.24 4.29
CA GLY A 52 29.59 -33.26 5.32
C GLY A 52 30.88 -33.83 5.94
N LEU A 53 32.04 -33.67 5.30
CA LEU A 53 33.32 -34.13 5.87
C LEU A 53 33.65 -33.39 7.16
N ARG A 54 34.35 -34.07 8.08
CA ARG A 54 34.86 -33.42 9.29
C ARG A 54 35.99 -32.47 8.94
N ARG A 55 36.15 -31.40 9.71
CA ARG A 55 37.26 -30.43 9.56
C ARG A 55 38.63 -31.10 9.45
N ARG A 56 38.95 -32.00 10.40
CA ARG A 56 40.24 -32.72 10.42
C ARG A 56 40.48 -33.55 9.18
N GLU A 57 39.46 -34.24 8.69
CA GLU A 57 39.55 -35.06 7.48
C GLU A 57 39.75 -34.19 6.24
N SER A 58 39.11 -33.03 6.20
CA SER A 58 39.24 -32.08 5.09
C SER A 58 40.65 -31.48 5.03
N GLN A 59 41.23 -31.15 6.18
CA GLN A 59 42.62 -30.69 6.29
C GLN A 59 43.65 -31.80 5.98
N ALA A 60 43.32 -33.06 6.28
CA ALA A 60 44.16 -34.19 5.90
C ALA A 60 44.20 -34.41 4.37
N ARG A 61 43.06 -34.22 3.69
CA ARG A 61 42.98 -34.31 2.21
C ARG A 61 43.63 -33.12 1.52
N CYS A 62 43.47 -31.92 2.07
CA CYS A 62 44.05 -30.69 1.54
C CYS A 62 44.80 -29.93 2.66
N PRO A 63 46.13 -30.13 2.80
CA PRO A 63 46.91 -29.47 3.85
C PRO A 63 46.93 -27.94 3.78
N ARG A 64 46.73 -27.39 2.57
CA ARG A 64 46.68 -25.92 2.32
C ARG A 64 45.27 -25.34 2.51
N LEU A 65 44.29 -26.13 2.94
CA LEU A 65 42.90 -25.72 3.05
C LEU A 65 42.72 -24.60 4.09
N HIS A 66 42.23 -23.45 3.65
CA HIS A 66 41.75 -22.43 4.56
C HIS A 66 40.38 -22.80 5.08
N VAL A 67 40.26 -23.03 6.40
CA VAL A 67 39.00 -23.44 7.04
C VAL A 67 38.46 -22.32 7.92
N VAL A 68 37.24 -21.89 7.63
CA VAL A 68 36.54 -20.84 8.37
C VAL A 68 35.23 -21.37 8.96
N ALA A 69 34.75 -20.77 10.03
CA ALA A 69 33.41 -21.01 10.54
C ALA A 69 32.35 -20.39 9.60
N ALA A 70 31.14 -20.95 9.61
CA ALA A 70 29.98 -20.35 8.96
C ALA A 70 29.68 -18.98 9.58
N ASP A 71 29.51 -17.97 8.74
CA ASP A 71 29.19 -16.60 9.13
C ASP A 71 28.15 -16.06 8.12
N PRO A 72 26.85 -16.24 8.43
CA PRO A 72 25.77 -15.77 7.54
C PRO A 72 25.80 -14.26 7.30
N ASP A 73 26.26 -13.48 8.28
CA ASP A 73 26.27 -12.02 8.17
C ASP A 73 27.38 -11.55 7.21
N ARG A 74 28.55 -12.18 7.24
CA ARG A 74 29.59 -11.96 6.22
C ARG A 74 29.06 -12.33 4.84
N ASP A 75 28.44 -13.50 4.73
CA ASP A 75 27.94 -14.01 3.46
C ASP A 75 26.88 -13.05 2.88
N ALA A 76 26.00 -12.49 3.71
CA ALA A 76 25.01 -11.48 3.30
C ALA A 76 25.66 -10.15 2.90
N ARG A 77 26.55 -9.58 3.74
CA ARG A 77 27.22 -8.30 3.47
C ARG A 77 28.00 -8.32 2.15
N LEU A 78 28.70 -9.41 1.86
CA LEU A 78 29.46 -9.54 0.62
C LEU A 78 28.59 -9.84 -0.59
N PHE A 79 27.34 -10.29 -0.40
CA PHE A 79 26.43 -10.59 -1.50
C PHE A 79 25.64 -9.37 -1.95
N GLU A 80 25.49 -8.38 -1.07
CA GLU A 80 24.73 -7.16 -1.37
C GLU A 80 25.20 -6.44 -2.65
N PRO A 81 26.50 -6.24 -2.92
CA PRO A 81 26.93 -5.64 -4.19
C PRO A 81 26.50 -6.43 -5.43
N VAL A 82 26.44 -7.77 -5.33
CA VAL A 82 25.97 -8.64 -6.42
C VAL A 82 24.46 -8.48 -6.61
N ALA A 83 23.68 -8.52 -5.52
CA ALA A 83 22.24 -8.32 -5.57
C ALA A 83 21.88 -6.94 -6.14
N SER A 84 22.57 -5.89 -5.68
CA SER A 84 22.44 -4.52 -6.19
C SER A 84 22.78 -4.39 -7.67
N ALA A 85 23.83 -5.05 -8.16
CA ALA A 85 24.18 -5.03 -9.59
C ALA A 85 23.12 -5.71 -10.46
N ILE A 86 22.48 -6.77 -9.96
CA ILE A 86 21.38 -7.44 -10.64
C ILE A 86 20.14 -6.54 -10.65
N ASP A 87 19.76 -5.96 -9.50
CA ASP A 87 18.56 -5.12 -9.37
C ASP A 87 18.65 -3.84 -10.22
N ALA A 88 19.85 -3.32 -10.45
CA ALA A 88 20.09 -2.16 -11.33
C ALA A 88 19.71 -2.41 -12.80
N VAL A 89 19.72 -3.67 -13.25
CA VAL A 89 19.48 -4.07 -14.65
C VAL A 89 18.17 -4.84 -14.80
N ALA A 90 17.71 -5.46 -13.71
CA ALA A 90 16.52 -6.28 -13.66
C ALA A 90 15.78 -6.05 -12.35
N PRO A 91 14.84 -5.08 -12.29
CA PRO A 91 14.12 -4.77 -11.06
C PRO A 91 13.23 -5.93 -10.62
N GLY A 92 13.01 -6.05 -9.31
CA GLY A 92 12.13 -7.06 -8.73
C GLY A 92 12.86 -8.38 -8.46
N VAL A 93 14.12 -8.28 -8.04
CA VAL A 93 14.90 -9.42 -7.58
C VAL A 93 14.40 -9.89 -6.21
N GLU A 94 14.20 -11.19 -6.06
CA GLU A 94 14.03 -11.86 -4.77
C GLU A 94 15.32 -12.60 -4.41
N VAL A 95 15.91 -12.27 -3.26
CA VAL A 95 17.07 -12.99 -2.72
C VAL A 95 16.57 -14.17 -1.88
N LEU A 96 16.71 -15.40 -2.40
CA LEU A 96 16.34 -16.62 -1.65
C LEU A 96 17.33 -16.89 -0.52
N ARG A 97 18.62 -16.65 -0.79
CA ARG A 97 19.72 -16.64 0.19
C ARG A 97 20.96 -16.01 -0.45
N PRO A 98 22.00 -15.65 0.32
CA PRO A 98 23.28 -15.24 -0.25
C PRO A 98 23.81 -16.27 -1.27
N GLY A 99 24.09 -15.79 -2.49
CA GLY A 99 24.50 -16.60 -3.63
C GLY A 99 23.38 -17.20 -4.48
N LEU A 100 22.10 -16.85 -4.25
CA LEU A 100 20.98 -17.29 -5.09
C LEU A 100 19.88 -16.24 -5.12
N VAL A 101 19.56 -15.76 -6.33
CA VAL A 101 18.44 -14.85 -6.56
C VAL A 101 17.49 -15.37 -7.62
N VAL A 102 16.24 -14.96 -7.54
CA VAL A 102 15.19 -15.29 -8.51
C VAL A 102 14.39 -14.05 -8.89
N LEU A 103 13.88 -14.01 -10.12
CA LEU A 103 13.06 -12.92 -10.63
C LEU A 103 12.15 -13.39 -11.77
N SER A 104 11.17 -12.56 -12.14
CA SER A 104 10.35 -12.82 -13.31
C SER A 104 11.16 -12.68 -14.59
N ALA A 105 11.29 -13.76 -15.36
CA ALA A 105 12.04 -13.74 -16.63
C ALA A 105 11.31 -12.91 -17.71
N ARG A 106 9.97 -12.78 -17.62
CA ARG A 106 9.16 -12.14 -18.66
C ARG A 106 9.52 -10.66 -18.86
N GLY A 107 9.74 -9.93 -17.77
CA GLY A 107 10.08 -8.50 -17.83
C GLY A 107 11.45 -8.27 -18.47
N VAL A 108 12.46 -9.00 -17.98
CA VAL A 108 13.83 -8.88 -18.47
C VAL A 108 14.01 -9.40 -19.89
N ALA A 109 13.38 -10.52 -20.25
CA ALA A 109 13.44 -11.05 -21.61
C ALA A 109 12.79 -10.11 -22.63
N ARG A 110 11.71 -9.42 -22.26
CA ARG A 110 11.09 -8.40 -23.13
C ARG A 110 12.02 -7.20 -23.34
N TYR A 111 12.73 -6.77 -22.30
CA TYR A 111 13.64 -5.62 -22.37
C TYR A 111 14.91 -5.94 -23.18
N PHE A 112 15.50 -7.12 -22.98
CA PHE A 112 16.71 -7.57 -23.68
C PHE A 112 16.43 -8.30 -25.01
N GLY A 113 15.16 -8.53 -25.35
CA GLY A 113 14.71 -9.15 -26.60
C GLY A 113 14.55 -10.67 -26.54
N SER A 114 15.34 -11.38 -25.73
CA SER A 114 15.20 -12.82 -25.51
C SER A 114 15.61 -13.27 -24.11
N GLU A 115 15.27 -14.51 -23.75
CA GLU A 115 15.67 -15.14 -22.49
C GLU A 115 17.19 -15.38 -22.42
N GLU A 116 17.79 -15.77 -23.54
CA GLU A 116 19.24 -15.94 -23.71
C GLU A 116 19.98 -14.62 -23.54
N ALA A 117 19.54 -13.57 -24.24
CA ALA A 117 20.16 -12.24 -24.15
C ALA A 117 20.04 -11.66 -22.74
N ALA A 118 18.91 -11.89 -22.06
CA ALA A 118 18.74 -11.51 -20.65
C ALA A 118 19.70 -12.27 -19.73
N ALA A 119 19.86 -13.59 -19.93
CA ALA A 119 20.78 -14.40 -19.15
C ALA A 119 22.24 -13.96 -19.33
N GLU A 120 22.68 -13.76 -20.58
CA GLU A 120 24.02 -13.25 -20.91
C GLU A 120 24.27 -11.90 -20.23
N ARG A 121 23.32 -10.96 -20.35
CA ARG A 121 23.47 -9.64 -19.78
C ARG A 121 23.61 -9.67 -18.26
N LEU A 122 22.82 -10.51 -17.58
CA LEU A 122 22.90 -10.67 -16.13
C LEU A 122 24.23 -11.31 -15.70
N VAL A 123 24.73 -12.29 -16.44
CA VAL A 123 26.04 -12.90 -16.18
C VAL A 123 27.15 -11.85 -16.31
N ASP A 124 27.11 -11.03 -17.35
CA ASP A 124 28.09 -9.94 -17.54
C ASP A 124 28.07 -8.94 -16.37
N GLN A 125 26.89 -8.58 -15.87
CA GLN A 125 26.76 -7.66 -14.74
C GLN A 125 27.36 -8.25 -13.46
N VAL A 126 27.08 -9.52 -13.16
CA VAL A 126 27.63 -10.18 -11.96
C VAL A 126 29.13 -10.38 -12.09
N SER A 127 29.61 -10.72 -13.29
CA SER A 127 31.04 -10.83 -13.61
C SER A 127 31.79 -9.51 -13.42
N ALA A 128 31.17 -8.37 -13.74
CA ALA A 128 31.75 -7.04 -13.50
C ALA A 128 32.00 -6.72 -12.02
N VAL A 129 31.28 -7.39 -11.09
CA VAL A 129 31.50 -7.32 -9.64
C VAL A 129 32.53 -8.37 -9.16
N GLY A 130 33.13 -9.12 -10.08
CA GLY A 130 34.18 -10.11 -9.79
C GLY A 130 33.64 -11.46 -9.29
N VAL A 131 32.37 -11.77 -9.57
CA VAL A 131 31.72 -13.01 -9.12
C VAL A 131 31.27 -13.84 -10.32
N GLU A 132 31.48 -15.15 -10.25
CA GLU A 132 30.94 -16.09 -11.24
C GLU A 132 29.53 -16.53 -10.84
N CYS A 133 28.64 -16.60 -11.83
CA CYS A 133 27.29 -17.11 -11.65
C CYS A 133 26.83 -17.99 -12.81
N GLN A 134 25.80 -18.78 -12.55
CA GLN A 134 25.07 -19.56 -13.55
C GLN A 134 23.60 -19.16 -13.54
N VAL A 135 23.00 -19.15 -14.73
CA VAL A 135 21.60 -18.77 -14.91
C VAL A 135 20.79 -19.98 -15.36
N GLY A 136 19.57 -20.09 -14.86
CA GLY A 136 18.58 -21.04 -15.38
C GLY A 136 17.22 -20.39 -15.45
N ILE A 137 16.44 -20.78 -16.46
CA ILE A 137 15.09 -20.26 -16.66
C ILE A 137 14.13 -21.43 -16.82
N ALA A 138 13.00 -21.37 -16.12
CA ALA A 138 11.93 -22.35 -16.24
C ALA A 138 10.57 -21.71 -15.90
N ASP A 139 9.48 -22.47 -16.01
CA ASP A 139 8.15 -21.95 -15.68
C ASP A 139 7.90 -21.87 -14.17
N GLN A 140 8.47 -22.82 -13.42
CA GLN A 140 8.36 -22.95 -11.96
C GLN A 140 9.66 -22.51 -11.27
N LEU A 141 9.53 -22.03 -10.05
CA LEU A 141 10.64 -21.49 -9.25
C LEU A 141 11.64 -22.60 -8.90
N SER A 142 11.17 -23.73 -8.37
CA SER A 142 12.04 -24.88 -8.05
C SER A 142 12.81 -25.40 -9.27
N THR A 143 12.13 -25.54 -10.42
CA THR A 143 12.74 -25.96 -11.69
C THR A 143 13.81 -24.98 -12.15
N ALA A 144 13.54 -23.66 -12.08
CA ALA A 144 14.49 -22.63 -12.49
C ALA A 144 15.78 -22.69 -11.65
N VAL A 145 15.65 -22.89 -10.33
CA VAL A 145 16.81 -23.02 -9.44
C VAL A 145 17.64 -24.28 -9.73
N ILE A 146 16.99 -25.41 -10.02
CA ILE A 146 17.70 -26.64 -10.44
C ILE A 146 18.37 -26.44 -11.81
N ALA A 147 17.69 -25.75 -12.73
CA ALA A 147 18.22 -25.42 -14.05
C ALA A 147 19.43 -24.48 -13.98
N ALA A 148 19.44 -23.53 -13.03
CA ALA A 148 20.56 -22.62 -12.83
C ALA A 148 21.84 -23.35 -12.45
N ARG A 149 21.74 -24.42 -11.66
CA ARG A 149 22.89 -25.28 -11.28
C ARG A 149 23.48 -26.07 -12.45
N ARG A 150 22.81 -26.04 -13.60
CA ARG A 150 23.20 -26.71 -14.84
C ARG A 150 23.35 -25.72 -16.00
N ALA A 151 23.30 -24.41 -15.72
CA ALA A 151 23.32 -23.34 -16.71
C ALA A 151 22.35 -23.59 -17.88
N THR A 152 21.11 -24.02 -17.58
CA THR A 152 20.14 -24.49 -18.59
C THR A 152 18.89 -23.61 -18.65
N LEU A 153 18.45 -23.29 -19.87
CA LEU A 153 17.19 -22.64 -20.19
C LEU A 153 16.16 -23.72 -20.54
N VAL A 154 15.21 -24.00 -19.65
CA VAL A 154 14.18 -25.01 -19.86
C VAL A 154 13.04 -24.41 -20.68
N PRO A 155 12.68 -25.02 -21.84
CA PRO A 155 11.58 -24.52 -22.65
C PRO A 155 10.24 -24.49 -21.88
N PRO A 156 9.31 -23.60 -22.27
CA PRO A 156 7.98 -23.57 -21.66
C PRO A 156 7.27 -24.91 -21.77
N GLY A 157 6.67 -25.38 -20.67
CA GLY A 157 5.99 -26.67 -20.56
C GLY A 157 6.90 -27.87 -20.33
N GLU A 158 8.22 -27.74 -20.49
CA GLU A 158 9.18 -28.86 -20.42
C GLU A 158 9.77 -29.09 -19.02
N GLY A 159 9.28 -28.37 -17.99
CA GLY A 159 9.80 -28.46 -16.62
C GLY A 159 9.81 -29.88 -16.04
N ALA A 160 8.70 -30.60 -16.16
CA ALA A 160 8.60 -31.98 -15.66
C ALA A 160 9.53 -32.94 -16.42
N ALA A 161 9.65 -32.79 -17.74
CA ALA A 161 10.52 -33.60 -18.58
C ALA A 161 12.00 -33.35 -18.25
N PHE A 162 12.39 -32.10 -18.03
CA PHE A 162 13.72 -31.71 -17.59
C PHE A 162 14.07 -32.30 -16.21
N LEU A 163 13.13 -32.29 -15.27
CA LEU A 163 13.35 -32.81 -13.91
C LEU A 163 13.37 -34.34 -13.88
N ALA A 164 12.58 -35.03 -14.70
CA ALA A 164 12.38 -36.47 -14.66
C ALA A 164 13.67 -37.34 -14.58
N PRO A 165 14.73 -37.09 -15.39
CA PRO A 165 15.96 -37.91 -15.35
C PRO A 165 16.87 -37.59 -14.16
N LEU A 166 16.61 -36.53 -13.39
CA LEU A 166 17.49 -36.08 -12.33
C LEU A 166 17.41 -36.97 -11.08
N PRO A 167 18.51 -37.11 -10.32
CA PRO A 167 18.50 -37.92 -9.10
C PRO A 167 17.69 -37.24 -8.01
N MET A 168 17.03 -38.04 -7.15
CA MET A 168 16.15 -37.54 -6.09
C MET A 168 16.77 -36.49 -5.16
N ARG A 169 18.09 -36.53 -4.96
CA ARG A 169 18.85 -35.55 -4.16
C ARG A 169 18.73 -34.11 -4.65
N GLU A 170 18.38 -33.89 -5.92
CA GLU A 170 18.21 -32.53 -6.47
C GLU A 170 17.01 -31.82 -5.85
N LEU A 171 15.98 -32.55 -5.39
CA LEU A 171 14.84 -31.97 -4.66
C LEU A 171 15.21 -31.43 -3.27
N ALA A 172 16.41 -31.74 -2.77
CA ALA A 172 16.97 -31.21 -1.53
C ALA A 172 18.19 -30.30 -1.79
N ALA A 173 18.51 -29.98 -3.06
CA ALA A 173 19.72 -29.24 -3.39
C ALA A 173 19.69 -27.78 -2.91
N GLU A 174 18.50 -27.20 -2.79
CA GLU A 174 18.29 -25.83 -2.33
C GLU A 174 17.48 -25.77 -1.02
N PRO A 175 18.14 -25.58 0.14
CA PRO A 175 17.48 -25.52 1.43
C PRO A 175 16.50 -24.35 1.58
N SER A 176 16.68 -23.24 0.86
CA SER A 176 15.75 -22.09 0.92
C SER A 176 14.36 -22.38 0.33
N LEU A 177 14.22 -23.46 -0.46
CA LEU A 177 12.96 -23.90 -1.09
C LEU A 177 12.41 -25.20 -0.51
N ALA A 178 13.09 -25.76 0.49
CA ALA A 178 12.79 -27.07 1.03
C ALA A 178 12.57 -26.99 2.54
N ALA A 179 11.72 -27.85 3.10
CA ALA A 179 11.62 -27.95 4.54
C ALA A 179 12.95 -28.42 5.16
N PRO A 180 13.24 -28.10 6.43
CA PRO A 180 14.50 -28.46 7.10
C PRO A 180 14.84 -29.96 7.02
N HIS A 181 13.83 -30.83 6.97
CA HIS A 181 13.97 -32.30 6.96
C HIS A 181 13.86 -32.91 5.55
N ARG A 182 13.92 -32.12 4.48
CA ARG A 182 13.81 -32.62 3.09
C ARG A 182 14.87 -33.67 2.75
N GLY A 183 16.06 -33.56 3.33
CA GLY A 183 17.12 -34.56 3.16
C GLY A 183 16.72 -35.95 3.65
N GLU A 184 16.07 -36.03 4.83
CA GLU A 184 15.58 -37.29 5.39
C GLU A 184 14.47 -37.91 4.53
N LEU A 185 13.59 -37.06 3.98
CA LEU A 185 12.57 -37.48 3.02
C LEU A 185 13.22 -38.07 1.77
N VAL A 186 14.20 -37.39 1.19
CA VAL A 186 14.94 -37.89 0.01
C VAL A 186 15.63 -39.22 0.31
N ASP A 187 16.26 -39.36 1.47
CA ASP A 187 16.92 -40.60 1.90
C ASP A 187 15.91 -41.74 2.11
N LEU A 188 14.73 -41.43 2.66
CA LEU A 188 13.63 -42.38 2.76
C LEU A 188 13.13 -42.83 1.39
N LEU A 189 12.83 -41.90 0.48
CA LEU A 189 12.36 -42.19 -0.88
C LEU A 189 13.41 -43.01 -1.66
N HIS A 190 14.69 -42.68 -1.49
CA HIS A 190 15.78 -43.44 -2.09
C HIS A 190 15.85 -44.89 -1.55
N ARG A 191 15.67 -45.10 -0.23
CA ARG A 191 15.57 -46.45 0.38
C ARG A 191 14.35 -47.23 -0.09
N LEU A 192 13.27 -46.54 -0.45
CA LEU A 192 12.06 -47.14 -1.04
C LEU A 192 12.21 -47.46 -2.54
N GLY A 193 13.39 -47.22 -3.14
CA GLY A 193 13.69 -47.54 -4.54
C GLY A 193 13.44 -46.41 -5.53
N LEU A 194 12.94 -45.25 -5.08
CA LEU A 194 12.73 -44.07 -5.91
C LEU A 194 14.04 -43.32 -6.06
N ARG A 195 14.74 -43.53 -7.17
CA ARG A 195 16.08 -42.96 -7.41
C ARG A 195 16.05 -41.67 -8.21
N THR A 196 15.02 -41.48 -9.03
CA THR A 196 14.88 -40.32 -9.92
C THR A 196 13.65 -39.49 -9.58
N ILE A 197 13.69 -38.19 -9.88
CA ILE A 197 12.53 -37.31 -9.69
C ILE A 197 11.34 -37.81 -10.51
N GLY A 198 11.56 -38.30 -11.73
CA GLY A 198 10.50 -38.86 -12.57
C GLY A 198 9.79 -40.07 -11.95
N SER A 199 10.55 -40.94 -11.26
CA SER A 199 9.95 -42.10 -10.56
C SER A 199 9.04 -41.66 -9.41
N PHE A 200 9.39 -40.57 -8.73
CA PHE A 200 8.57 -40.00 -7.67
C PHE A 200 7.35 -39.26 -8.24
N ALA A 201 7.54 -38.47 -9.30
CA ALA A 201 6.47 -37.73 -10.01
C ALA A 201 5.41 -38.63 -10.66
N ALA A 202 5.75 -39.89 -10.94
CA ALA A 202 4.83 -40.89 -11.50
C ALA A 202 3.85 -41.48 -10.47
N LEU A 203 4.07 -41.24 -9.17
CA LEU A 203 3.14 -41.68 -8.12
C LEU A 203 1.85 -40.87 -8.19
N SER A 204 0.74 -41.46 -7.72
CA SER A 204 -0.49 -40.70 -7.60
C SER A 204 -0.38 -39.70 -6.45
N ALA A 205 -0.97 -38.51 -6.62
CA ALA A 205 -0.97 -37.50 -5.55
C ALA A 205 -1.65 -38.02 -4.26
N GLY A 206 -2.64 -38.91 -4.39
CA GLY A 206 -3.31 -39.56 -3.26
C GLY A 206 -2.40 -40.53 -2.49
N ASP A 207 -1.57 -41.31 -3.19
CA ASP A 207 -0.61 -42.22 -2.55
C ASP A 207 0.46 -41.45 -1.79
N VAL A 208 0.91 -40.32 -2.34
CA VAL A 208 1.89 -39.46 -1.65
C VAL A 208 1.26 -38.81 -0.42
N ALA A 209 0.06 -38.24 -0.54
CA ALA A 209 -0.62 -37.56 0.57
C ALA A 209 -1.07 -38.51 1.70
N SER A 210 -1.38 -39.78 1.38
CA SER A 210 -1.79 -40.76 2.39
C SER A 210 -0.63 -41.38 3.17
N ARG A 211 0.58 -41.37 2.63
CA ARG A 211 1.76 -42.03 3.22
C ARG A 211 2.83 -41.09 3.75
N PHE A 212 2.87 -39.86 3.24
CA PHE A 212 3.90 -38.87 3.59
C PHE A 212 3.29 -37.54 4.04
N GLY A 213 4.09 -36.73 4.72
CA GLY A 213 3.66 -35.42 5.20
C GLY A 213 3.61 -34.34 4.11
N THR A 214 3.17 -33.13 4.50
CA THR A 214 3.00 -31.96 3.62
C THR A 214 4.22 -31.64 2.77
N ASP A 215 5.42 -31.79 3.33
CA ASP A 215 6.67 -31.54 2.60
C ASP A 215 6.84 -32.45 1.38
N ALA A 216 6.45 -33.73 1.49
CA ALA A 216 6.49 -34.67 0.37
C ALA A 216 5.45 -34.35 -0.69
N VAL A 217 4.28 -33.86 -0.30
CA VAL A 217 3.27 -33.37 -1.24
C VAL A 217 3.81 -32.18 -2.02
N LEU A 218 4.44 -31.20 -1.36
CA LEU A 218 5.08 -30.06 -2.04
C LEU A 218 6.22 -30.50 -2.95
N ALA A 219 7.10 -31.41 -2.48
CA ALA A 219 8.17 -31.99 -3.28
C ALA A 219 7.63 -32.69 -4.54
N HIS A 220 6.52 -33.42 -4.40
CA HIS A 220 5.88 -34.14 -5.48
C HIS A 220 5.27 -33.20 -6.52
N ARG A 221 4.64 -32.11 -6.08
CA ARG A 221 4.12 -31.06 -6.98
C ARG A 221 5.25 -30.38 -7.75
N ALA A 222 6.35 -30.06 -7.10
CA ALA A 222 7.56 -29.53 -7.74
C ALA A 222 8.14 -30.53 -8.76
N ALA A 223 8.23 -31.82 -8.40
CA ALA A 223 8.70 -32.90 -9.27
C ALA A 223 7.85 -33.05 -10.55
N ARG A 224 6.56 -32.71 -10.49
CA ARG A 224 5.62 -32.72 -11.62
C ARG A 224 5.58 -31.41 -12.41
N GLY A 225 6.40 -30.42 -12.05
CA GLY A 225 6.37 -29.10 -12.68
C GLY A 225 5.02 -28.40 -12.52
N GLU A 226 4.31 -28.63 -11.42
CA GLU A 226 3.06 -27.92 -11.16
C GLU A 226 3.32 -26.43 -10.86
N PRO A 227 2.35 -25.53 -11.13
CA PRO A 227 2.51 -24.11 -10.83
C PRO A 227 2.86 -23.85 -9.35
N GLU A 228 3.86 -23.00 -9.14
CA GLU A 228 4.34 -22.55 -7.83
C GLU A 228 4.05 -21.04 -7.66
N ARG A 229 4.35 -20.52 -6.46
CA ARG A 229 4.32 -19.06 -6.26
C ARG A 229 5.30 -18.37 -7.23
N PRO A 230 4.97 -17.18 -7.76
CA PRO A 230 5.94 -16.38 -8.49
C PRO A 230 7.03 -15.83 -7.53
N PRO A 231 8.18 -15.41 -8.08
CA PRO A 231 9.16 -14.63 -7.34
C PRO A 231 8.52 -13.41 -6.67
N SER A 232 8.81 -13.23 -5.39
CA SER A 232 8.41 -12.11 -4.54
C SER A 232 9.35 -10.93 -4.75
N GLY A 233 9.46 -10.47 -5.99
CA GLY A 233 10.13 -9.21 -6.31
C GLY A 233 9.27 -8.02 -5.91
N ARG A 234 9.91 -6.87 -5.65
CA ARG A 234 9.21 -5.58 -5.66
C ARG A 234 8.48 -5.46 -7.01
N SER A 235 7.15 -5.54 -7.00
CA SER A 235 6.38 -5.30 -8.21
C SER A 235 6.72 -3.89 -8.67
N LEU A 236 7.27 -3.76 -9.87
CA LEU A 236 7.23 -2.48 -10.56
C LEU A 236 5.76 -2.03 -10.55
N PRO A 237 5.45 -0.77 -10.20
CA PRO A 237 4.11 -0.26 -10.38
C PRO A 237 3.70 -0.53 -11.82
N PRO A 238 2.57 -1.20 -12.07
CA PRO A 238 2.10 -1.38 -13.44
C PRO A 238 1.99 -0.01 -14.11
N ASP A 239 2.33 0.06 -15.39
CA ASP A 239 2.06 1.26 -16.20
C ASP A 239 0.55 1.32 -16.44
N LEU A 240 -0.14 2.00 -15.52
CA LEU A 240 -1.59 2.12 -15.49
C LEU A 240 -2.08 3.38 -16.20
N GLU A 241 -1.16 4.15 -16.78
CA GLU A 241 -1.45 5.36 -17.50
C GLU A 241 -2.16 5.04 -18.83
N VAL A 242 -3.16 5.85 -19.18
CA VAL A 242 -3.80 5.76 -20.49
C VAL A 242 -3.75 7.11 -21.19
N GLU A 243 -3.30 7.07 -22.44
CA GLU A 243 -3.26 8.23 -23.35
C GLU A 243 -4.24 8.03 -24.51
N GLU A 244 -4.81 9.15 -24.96
CA GLU A 244 -5.52 9.32 -26.22
C GLU A 244 -4.97 10.52 -26.99
N ARG A 245 -4.65 10.30 -28.27
CA ARG A 245 -4.28 11.36 -29.20
C ARG A 245 -5.51 11.75 -29.99
N CYS A 246 -5.89 13.02 -29.91
CA CYS A 246 -7.13 13.53 -30.48
C CYS A 246 -6.90 14.03 -31.90
N ASP A 247 -7.57 13.42 -32.87
CA ASP A 247 -7.62 13.86 -34.26
C ASP A 247 -9.08 13.86 -34.74
N PRO A 248 -9.74 15.03 -34.89
CA PRO A 248 -9.20 16.39 -34.74
C PRO A 248 -8.96 16.79 -33.27
N VAL A 249 -8.19 17.87 -33.06
CA VAL A 249 -7.93 18.44 -31.72
C VAL A 249 -9.23 18.86 -31.03
N ILE A 250 -9.31 18.69 -29.71
CA ILE A 250 -10.51 18.99 -28.93
C ILE A 250 -10.56 20.50 -28.63
N GLU A 251 -11.53 21.17 -29.24
CA GLU A 251 -11.80 22.61 -29.04
C GLU A 251 -13.13 22.88 -28.33
N ARG A 252 -14.00 21.86 -28.25
CA ARG A 252 -15.37 21.95 -27.73
C ARG A 252 -15.58 21.02 -26.54
N VAL A 253 -16.39 21.46 -25.58
CA VAL A 253 -16.74 20.71 -24.36
C VAL A 253 -17.43 19.37 -24.69
N ASP A 254 -18.24 19.34 -25.74
CA ASP A 254 -18.97 18.14 -26.19
C ASP A 254 -18.01 17.04 -26.66
N ALA A 255 -16.97 17.42 -27.41
CA ALA A 255 -15.92 16.51 -27.88
C ALA A 255 -15.02 16.04 -26.72
N ALA A 256 -14.72 16.94 -25.78
CA ALA A 256 -14.01 16.63 -24.54
C ALA A 256 -14.74 15.57 -23.69
N ALA A 257 -16.08 15.68 -23.58
CA ALA A 257 -16.89 14.72 -22.84
C ALA A 257 -16.87 13.31 -23.49
N PHE A 258 -16.84 13.24 -24.83
CA PHE A 258 -16.78 11.97 -25.55
C PHE A 258 -15.41 11.28 -25.38
N ALA A 259 -14.32 12.00 -25.63
CA ALA A 259 -12.96 11.49 -25.43
C ALA A 259 -12.72 11.09 -23.96
N GLY A 260 -13.20 11.91 -23.01
CA GLY A 260 -13.09 11.61 -21.58
C GLY A 260 -13.78 10.31 -21.15
N ARG A 261 -14.94 9.98 -21.75
CA ARG A 261 -15.63 8.70 -21.49
C ARG A 261 -14.84 7.50 -22.04
N ALA A 262 -14.40 7.58 -23.30
CA ALA A 262 -13.63 6.52 -23.92
C ALA A 262 -12.32 6.24 -23.15
N LEU A 263 -11.63 7.31 -22.73
CA LEU A 263 -10.40 7.21 -21.96
C LEU A 263 -10.63 6.71 -20.53
N ALA A 264 -11.74 7.09 -19.89
CA ALA A 264 -12.15 6.54 -18.60
C ALA A 264 -12.43 5.04 -18.68
N GLU A 265 -13.17 4.56 -19.68
CA GLU A 265 -13.41 3.12 -19.88
C GLU A 265 -12.11 2.34 -20.14
N LYS A 266 -11.17 2.94 -20.87
CA LYS A 266 -9.84 2.37 -21.10
C LYS A 266 -9.05 2.28 -19.79
N LEU A 267 -9.01 3.35 -18.99
CA LEU A 267 -8.35 3.37 -17.68
C LEU A 267 -8.91 2.28 -16.76
N HIS A 268 -10.24 2.16 -16.67
CA HIS A 268 -10.88 1.19 -15.78
C HIS A 268 -10.65 -0.26 -16.19
N ARG A 269 -10.54 -0.55 -17.49
CA ARG A 269 -10.07 -1.86 -17.95
C ARG A 269 -8.63 -2.14 -17.50
N THR A 270 -7.72 -1.18 -17.67
CA THR A 270 -6.32 -1.30 -17.24
C THR A 270 -6.20 -1.48 -15.72
N LEU A 271 -6.98 -0.75 -14.92
CA LEU A 271 -7.03 -0.89 -13.46
C LEU A 271 -7.59 -2.27 -13.03
N SER A 272 -8.65 -2.72 -13.70
CA SER A 272 -9.28 -4.03 -13.45
C SER A 272 -8.34 -5.19 -13.77
N ASP A 273 -7.63 -5.14 -14.91
CA ASP A 273 -6.63 -6.14 -15.30
C ASP A 273 -5.47 -6.23 -14.29
N ALA A 274 -5.17 -5.12 -13.61
CA ALA A 274 -4.17 -5.04 -12.54
C ALA A 274 -4.74 -5.30 -11.14
N ALA A 275 -6.04 -5.60 -10.99
CA ALA A 275 -6.74 -5.83 -9.73
C ALA A 275 -6.58 -4.69 -8.70
N VAL A 276 -6.54 -3.44 -9.18
CA VAL A 276 -6.42 -2.23 -8.37
C VAL A 276 -7.53 -1.23 -8.68
N ALA A 277 -7.75 -0.27 -7.80
CA ALA A 277 -8.70 0.82 -7.97
C ALA A 277 -8.03 2.17 -7.70
N CYS A 278 -8.42 3.23 -8.42
CA CYS A 278 -7.76 4.53 -8.35
C CYS A 278 -8.45 5.46 -7.34
N THR A 279 -7.68 6.00 -6.39
CA THR A 279 -8.14 7.01 -5.40
C THR A 279 -7.62 8.41 -5.73
N ARG A 280 -6.56 8.51 -6.54
CA ARG A 280 -6.00 9.79 -7.00
C ARG A 280 -5.65 9.75 -8.48
N LEU A 281 -6.28 10.63 -9.25
CA LEU A 281 -6.16 10.69 -10.70
C LEU A 281 -5.54 12.01 -11.14
N ALA A 282 -4.42 11.97 -11.86
CA ALA A 282 -3.93 13.10 -12.61
C ALA A 282 -4.54 13.09 -14.02
N ILE A 283 -5.08 14.23 -14.41
CA ILE A 283 -5.60 14.51 -15.74
C ILE A 283 -4.64 15.51 -16.35
N SER A 284 -3.98 15.11 -17.45
CA SER A 284 -3.08 15.99 -18.19
C SER A 284 -3.50 16.10 -19.65
N ALA A 285 -3.26 17.28 -20.22
CA ALA A 285 -3.59 17.60 -21.59
C ALA A 285 -2.46 18.39 -22.24
N SER A 286 -2.10 18.01 -23.46
CA SER A 286 -1.18 18.76 -24.33
C SER A 286 -1.99 19.46 -25.42
N THR A 287 -1.76 20.75 -25.63
CA THR A 287 -2.35 21.47 -26.77
C THR A 287 -1.58 21.20 -28.06
N GLY A 288 -2.19 21.51 -29.21
CA GLY A 288 -1.52 21.45 -30.52
C GLY A 288 -0.28 22.36 -30.63
N ASN A 289 -0.15 23.36 -29.74
CA ASN A 289 0.99 24.27 -29.66
C ASN A 289 2.03 23.84 -28.60
N GLY A 290 1.87 22.67 -27.99
CA GLY A 290 2.81 22.10 -27.01
C GLY A 290 2.65 22.60 -25.57
N GLU A 291 1.60 23.35 -25.26
CA GLU A 291 1.31 23.74 -23.87
C GLU A 291 0.82 22.52 -23.08
N GLN A 292 1.34 22.35 -21.87
CA GLN A 292 0.95 21.25 -20.97
C GLN A 292 0.07 21.79 -19.85
N LEU A 293 -1.09 21.16 -19.68
CA LEU A 293 -2.02 21.40 -18.59
C LEU A 293 -2.12 20.13 -17.76
N SER A 294 -2.08 20.24 -16.44
CA SER A 294 -2.24 19.09 -15.55
C SER A 294 -2.98 19.50 -14.28
N ARG A 295 -3.87 18.63 -13.83
CA ARG A 295 -4.58 18.76 -12.55
C ARG A 295 -4.74 17.38 -11.92
N ILE A 296 -4.61 17.33 -10.60
CA ILE A 296 -4.73 16.10 -9.82
C ILE A 296 -6.00 16.17 -8.99
N TRP A 297 -6.84 15.15 -9.13
CA TRP A 297 -8.09 14.95 -8.41
C TRP A 297 -7.90 13.84 -7.39
N ARG A 298 -8.21 14.11 -6.11
CA ARG A 298 -8.29 13.09 -5.06
C ARG A 298 -9.75 12.73 -4.83
N CYS A 299 -10.01 11.46 -4.50
CA CYS A 299 -11.35 10.95 -4.27
C CYS A 299 -11.37 10.17 -2.95
N ALA A 300 -12.42 10.38 -2.14
CA ALA A 300 -12.61 9.67 -0.88
C ALA A 300 -12.88 8.16 -1.06
N GLU A 301 -13.43 7.80 -2.22
CA GLU A 301 -13.69 6.42 -2.63
C GLU A 301 -13.07 6.16 -4.01
N PRO A 302 -12.84 4.88 -4.37
CA PRO A 302 -12.33 4.55 -5.68
C PRO A 302 -13.23 5.08 -6.80
N LEU A 303 -12.60 5.64 -7.82
CA LEU A 303 -13.30 6.18 -8.97
C LEU A 303 -14.09 5.09 -9.69
N THR A 304 -15.31 5.41 -10.14
CA THR A 304 -16.04 4.63 -11.15
C THR A 304 -15.74 5.18 -12.55
N PRO A 305 -16.05 4.44 -13.64
CA PRO A 305 -15.94 4.97 -15.00
C PRO A 305 -16.71 6.27 -15.20
N GLU A 306 -17.92 6.37 -14.67
CA GLU A 306 -18.78 7.56 -14.77
C GLU A 306 -18.18 8.74 -14.00
N ALA A 307 -17.74 8.50 -12.76
CA ALA A 307 -17.12 9.51 -11.90
C ALA A 307 -15.79 10.04 -12.48
N THR A 308 -15.06 9.18 -13.21
CA THR A 308 -13.85 9.55 -13.94
C THR A 308 -14.19 10.43 -15.14
N ALA A 309 -15.16 10.01 -15.95
CA ALA A 309 -15.60 10.76 -17.12
C ALA A 309 -16.13 12.16 -16.78
N ASP A 310 -16.90 12.30 -15.69
CA ASP A 310 -17.41 13.58 -15.23
C ASP A 310 -16.30 14.53 -14.80
N ARG A 311 -15.28 14.04 -14.08
CA ARG A 311 -14.11 14.85 -13.68
C ARG A 311 -13.28 15.30 -14.87
N VAL A 312 -13.06 14.41 -15.83
CA VAL A 312 -12.39 14.76 -17.09
C VAL A 312 -13.17 15.84 -17.82
N ARG A 313 -14.50 15.69 -17.93
CA ARG A 313 -15.35 16.71 -18.54
C ARG A 313 -15.28 18.05 -17.81
N TRP A 314 -15.42 18.07 -16.48
CA TRP A 314 -15.33 19.31 -15.69
C TRP A 314 -13.95 19.97 -15.82
N GLN A 315 -12.89 19.15 -15.82
CA GLN A 315 -11.54 19.67 -15.93
C GLN A 315 -11.28 20.29 -17.30
N LEU A 316 -11.74 19.63 -18.37
CA LEU A 316 -11.63 20.12 -19.74
C LEU A 316 -12.51 21.34 -19.97
N ASP A 317 -13.74 21.36 -19.43
CA ASP A 317 -14.59 22.55 -19.44
C ASP A 317 -13.89 23.72 -18.73
N GLY A 318 -13.35 23.50 -17.53
CA GLY A 318 -12.59 24.52 -16.80
C GLY A 318 -11.37 25.06 -17.56
N TRP A 319 -10.69 24.24 -18.37
CA TRP A 319 -9.59 24.69 -19.23
C TRP A 319 -10.05 25.39 -20.52
N LEU A 320 -11.15 24.94 -21.13
CA LEU A 320 -11.66 25.44 -22.41
C LEU A 320 -12.55 26.69 -22.27
N THR A 321 -13.34 26.77 -21.19
CA THR A 321 -14.34 27.84 -20.93
C THR A 321 -13.97 28.79 -19.78
N GLY A 322 -13.05 28.40 -18.90
CA GLY A 322 -12.74 29.09 -17.65
C GLY A 322 -11.70 30.23 -17.70
N ARG A 323 -11.96 31.26 -16.88
CA ARG A 323 -11.22 32.52 -16.62
C ARG A 323 -9.85 32.34 -15.92
N SER A 324 -9.07 31.34 -16.32
CA SER A 324 -7.69 31.13 -15.82
C SER A 324 -6.73 32.11 -16.51
N GLU A 325 -5.73 32.64 -15.80
CA GLU A 325 -4.66 33.47 -16.39
C GLU A 325 -3.89 32.77 -17.53
N LYS A 326 -4.03 31.44 -17.63
CA LYS A 326 -3.42 30.57 -18.64
C LYS A 326 -4.50 29.79 -19.40
N ARG A 327 -5.23 30.47 -20.28
CA ARG A 327 -6.11 29.81 -21.25
C ARG A 327 -5.25 29.15 -22.33
N PRO A 328 -5.50 27.89 -22.71
CA PRO A 328 -4.77 27.25 -23.79
C PRO A 328 -4.97 28.00 -25.12
N THR A 329 -3.89 28.16 -25.87
CA THR A 329 -3.87 28.90 -27.15
C THR A 329 -4.33 28.07 -28.36
N ALA A 330 -4.50 26.76 -28.18
CA ALA A 330 -4.98 25.81 -29.19
C ALA A 330 -5.82 24.70 -28.56
N GLY A 331 -6.54 23.95 -29.40
CA GLY A 331 -7.25 22.74 -29.00
C GLY A 331 -6.31 21.68 -28.41
N ILE A 332 -6.89 20.77 -27.62
CA ILE A 332 -6.17 19.69 -26.96
C ILE A 332 -5.88 18.57 -27.96
N ALA A 333 -4.60 18.26 -28.16
CA ALA A 333 -4.11 17.24 -29.08
C ALA A 333 -3.83 15.90 -28.39
N VAL A 334 -3.51 15.91 -27.10
CA VAL A 334 -3.27 14.70 -26.31
C VAL A 334 -3.96 14.84 -24.97
N LEU A 335 -4.70 13.81 -24.56
CA LEU A 335 -5.32 13.68 -23.25
C LEU A 335 -4.77 12.44 -22.55
N ARG A 336 -4.37 12.58 -21.29
CA ARG A 336 -3.71 11.52 -20.51
C ARG A 336 -4.32 11.42 -19.12
N LEU A 337 -4.61 10.20 -18.69
CA LEU A 337 -5.10 9.87 -17.36
C LEU A 337 -4.07 8.99 -16.65
N GLU A 338 -3.55 9.49 -15.54
CA GLU A 338 -2.52 8.81 -14.74
C GLU A 338 -3.09 8.53 -13.33
N PRO A 339 -3.25 7.27 -12.93
CA PRO A 339 -3.63 6.93 -11.57
C PRO A 339 -2.41 7.08 -10.64
N VAL A 340 -2.30 8.25 -10.02
CA VAL A 340 -1.21 8.64 -9.11
C VAL A 340 -1.20 7.78 -7.85
N GLU A 341 -2.38 7.36 -7.40
CA GLU A 341 -2.54 6.52 -6.21
C GLU A 341 -3.60 5.45 -6.48
N VAL A 342 -3.22 4.20 -6.19
CA VAL A 342 -4.07 3.03 -6.36
C VAL A 342 -4.09 2.16 -5.11
N VAL A 343 -5.25 1.55 -4.86
CA VAL A 343 -5.48 0.60 -3.77
C VAL A 343 -5.83 -0.77 -4.34
N ALA A 344 -5.54 -1.85 -3.62
CA ALA A 344 -5.92 -3.19 -4.05
C ALA A 344 -7.45 -3.32 -4.11
N ALA A 345 -7.98 -3.93 -5.18
CA ALA A 345 -9.44 -4.10 -5.35
C ALA A 345 -10.08 -4.90 -4.19
N GLY A 346 -9.31 -5.76 -3.52
CA GLY A 346 -9.76 -6.54 -2.34
C GLY A 346 -9.78 -5.79 -1.02
N ALA A 347 -9.15 -4.61 -0.90
CA ALA A 347 -9.27 -3.74 0.27
C ALA A 347 -10.65 -3.06 0.37
N LEU A 348 -11.47 -3.22 -0.67
CA LEU A 348 -12.80 -2.65 -0.83
C LEU A 348 -13.88 -3.70 -0.55
N GLN A 349 -13.93 -4.22 0.68
CA GLN A 349 -15.15 -4.90 1.12
C GLN A 349 -16.16 -3.85 1.59
N LEU A 350 -17.01 -3.39 0.67
CA LEU A 350 -18.35 -2.93 1.03
C LEU A 350 -19.07 -4.12 1.69
N GLY A 351 -19.56 -3.91 2.92
CA GLY A 351 -19.99 -4.97 3.84
C GLY A 351 -20.86 -6.06 3.19
N LEU A 352 -20.38 -7.30 3.25
CA LEU A 352 -21.01 -8.49 2.67
C LEU A 352 -22.32 -8.94 3.37
N TRP A 353 -22.83 -8.18 4.34
CA TRP A 353 -24.04 -8.49 5.10
C TRP A 353 -24.85 -7.23 5.40
N GLY A 354 -26.03 -7.10 4.77
CA GLY A 354 -27.05 -6.10 5.08
C GLY A 354 -27.47 -5.28 3.86
N GLY A 355 -28.76 -5.33 3.51
CA GLY A 355 -29.37 -4.64 2.36
C GLY A 355 -29.46 -3.12 2.50
N VAL A 356 -28.33 -2.47 2.73
CA VAL A 356 -28.19 -1.01 2.89
C VAL A 356 -27.72 -0.36 1.57
N GLY A 357 -27.16 -1.12 0.64
CA GLY A 357 -26.54 -0.59 -0.58
C GLY A 357 -27.49 0.09 -1.57
N ASP A 358 -28.69 -0.44 -1.83
CA ASP A 358 -29.54 0.09 -2.93
C ASP A 358 -30.26 1.40 -2.55
N GLN A 359 -30.58 1.58 -1.26
CA GLN A 359 -31.14 2.83 -0.74
C GLN A 359 -30.07 3.92 -0.61
N ASP A 360 -28.88 3.56 -0.11
CA ASP A 360 -27.75 4.49 -0.02
C ASP A 360 -27.25 4.90 -1.41
N GLU A 361 -27.18 3.98 -2.37
CA GLU A 361 -26.81 4.27 -3.76
C GLU A 361 -27.87 5.15 -4.46
N ARG A 362 -29.15 4.96 -4.13
CA ARG A 362 -30.23 5.82 -4.65
C ARG A 362 -30.19 7.23 -4.03
N ALA A 363 -29.94 7.33 -2.73
CA ALA A 363 -29.75 8.59 -2.03
C ALA A 363 -28.51 9.33 -2.56
N ARG A 364 -27.41 8.62 -2.76
CA ARG A 364 -26.17 9.16 -3.32
C ARG A 364 -26.35 9.66 -4.75
N ARG A 365 -27.01 8.88 -5.63
CA ARG A 365 -27.36 9.34 -6.99
C ARG A 365 -28.25 10.59 -6.99
N ALA A 366 -29.19 10.69 -6.04
CA ALA A 366 -30.03 11.88 -5.89
C ALA A 366 -29.19 13.10 -5.46
N LEU A 367 -28.29 12.94 -4.49
CA LEU A 367 -27.41 14.01 -4.02
C LEU A 367 -26.41 14.46 -5.09
N VAL A 368 -25.81 13.54 -5.84
CA VAL A 368 -24.93 13.85 -6.98
C VAL A 368 -25.68 14.61 -8.07
N ARG A 369 -26.95 14.25 -8.34
CA ARG A 369 -27.79 15.00 -9.29
C ARG A 369 -28.10 16.42 -8.82
N VAL A 370 -28.37 16.59 -7.52
CA VAL A 370 -28.58 17.92 -6.92
C VAL A 370 -27.30 18.77 -7.00
N GLN A 371 -26.14 18.18 -6.72
CA GLN A 371 -24.83 18.82 -6.85
C GLN A 371 -24.52 19.21 -8.30
N GLY A 372 -24.92 18.38 -9.27
CA GLY A 372 -24.81 18.69 -10.69
C GLY A 372 -25.70 19.85 -11.17
N LEU A 373 -26.82 20.11 -10.48
CA LEU A 373 -27.74 21.22 -10.79
C LEU A 373 -27.38 22.53 -10.07
N LEU A 374 -26.87 22.44 -8.83
CA LEU A 374 -26.65 23.59 -7.94
C LEU A 374 -25.18 23.96 -7.75
N GLY A 375 -24.25 23.13 -8.24
CA GLY A 375 -22.81 23.30 -8.09
C GLY A 375 -22.21 22.47 -6.95
N GLY A 376 -20.89 22.23 -7.03
CA GLY A 376 -20.14 21.37 -6.10
C GLY A 376 -20.29 21.72 -4.62
N GLU A 377 -20.36 23.02 -4.31
CA GLU A 377 -20.45 23.57 -2.95
C GLU A 377 -21.86 23.52 -2.33
N ALA A 378 -22.89 23.24 -3.14
CA ALA A 378 -24.29 23.37 -2.71
C ALA A 378 -24.78 22.18 -1.86
N VAL A 379 -24.06 21.05 -1.89
CA VAL A 379 -24.38 19.84 -1.12
C VAL A 379 -23.21 19.54 -0.20
N GLN A 380 -23.43 19.67 1.11
CA GLN A 380 -22.38 19.55 2.12
C GLN A 380 -22.71 18.46 3.15
N VAL A 381 -21.68 17.81 3.67
CA VAL A 381 -21.73 16.80 4.75
C VAL A 381 -21.00 17.36 5.97
N GLY A 382 -21.59 17.18 7.14
CA GLY A 382 -20.97 17.57 8.41
C GLY A 382 -20.03 16.50 8.95
N VAL A 383 -18.82 16.89 9.32
CA VAL A 383 -17.85 16.04 10.01
C VAL A 383 -17.48 16.64 11.36
N LEU A 384 -17.15 15.76 12.32
CA LEU A 384 -16.70 16.18 13.64
C LEU A 384 -15.32 16.85 13.52
N SER A 385 -15.25 18.09 13.98
CA SER A 385 -14.05 18.92 13.99
C SER A 385 -13.59 19.21 15.41
N GLY A 386 -12.34 19.61 15.56
CA GLY A 386 -11.83 20.24 16.77
C GLY A 386 -12.43 21.63 16.98
N GLY A 387 -12.64 22.00 18.24
CA GLY A 387 -13.23 23.27 18.63
C GLY A 387 -13.66 23.29 20.09
N ARG A 388 -13.80 24.50 20.66
CA ARG A 388 -14.19 24.68 22.07
C ARG A 388 -15.70 24.74 22.23
N GLY A 389 -16.38 25.33 21.25
CA GLY A 389 -17.84 25.41 21.16
C GLY A 389 -18.45 24.30 20.30
N PRO A 390 -19.73 23.98 20.49
CA PRO A 390 -20.42 22.96 19.69
C PRO A 390 -20.49 23.31 18.20
N ALA A 391 -20.60 24.59 17.82
CA ALA A 391 -20.62 25.01 16.42
C ALA A 391 -19.25 24.86 15.72
N GLU A 392 -18.15 25.09 16.46
CA GLU A 392 -16.78 24.95 15.92
C GLU A 392 -16.41 23.49 15.66
N ARG A 393 -17.05 22.58 16.40
CA ARG A 393 -16.86 21.13 16.27
C ARG A 393 -17.57 20.53 15.06
N ILE A 394 -18.10 21.35 14.16
CA ILE A 394 -18.74 20.92 12.92
C ILE A 394 -18.02 21.58 11.75
N THR A 395 -17.38 20.79 10.90
CA THR A 395 -16.92 21.25 9.58
C THR A 395 -17.89 20.75 8.52
N LEU A 396 -18.41 21.64 7.69
CA LEU A 396 -19.19 21.29 6.52
C LEU A 396 -18.26 21.17 5.31
N LEU A 397 -18.27 20.02 4.65
CA LEU A 397 -17.43 19.73 3.49
C LEU A 397 -18.31 19.35 2.29
N PRO A 398 -17.94 19.73 1.06
CA PRO A 398 -18.66 19.29 -0.14
C PRO A 398 -18.77 17.77 -0.22
N LEU A 399 -19.93 17.29 -0.68
CA LEU A 399 -20.15 15.85 -0.86
C LEU A 399 -19.15 15.28 -1.89
N GLY A 400 -18.39 14.25 -1.48
CA GLY A 400 -17.42 13.54 -2.32
C GLY A 400 -15.95 13.96 -2.08
N ASP A 401 -15.73 15.04 -1.34
CA ASP A 401 -14.39 15.45 -0.89
C ASP A 401 -13.91 14.58 0.28
N GLU A 402 -12.60 14.61 0.52
CA GLU A 402 -12.00 13.95 1.67
C GLU A 402 -12.55 14.58 2.96
N LEU A 403 -12.97 13.74 3.90
CA LEU A 403 -13.60 14.14 5.16
C LEU A 403 -12.58 14.65 6.19
N ILE A 404 -11.71 15.57 5.78
CA ILE A 404 -10.71 16.19 6.65
C ILE A 404 -11.37 17.36 7.39
N PRO A 405 -11.55 17.28 8.71
CA PRO A 405 -12.10 18.41 9.47
C PRO A 405 -11.14 19.59 9.42
N ARG A 406 -11.68 20.81 9.49
CA ARG A 406 -10.88 22.04 9.48
C ARG A 406 -9.87 22.07 10.63
N ASN A 407 -10.25 21.53 11.79
CA ASN A 407 -9.37 21.39 12.94
C ASN A 407 -9.38 19.93 13.43
N ASP A 408 -8.25 19.43 13.90
CA ASP A 408 -8.15 18.06 14.42
C ASP A 408 -8.91 17.91 15.76
N PRO A 409 -9.92 17.02 15.84
CA PRO A 409 -10.65 16.77 17.08
C PRO A 409 -9.82 16.13 18.19
N SER A 410 -8.68 15.51 17.88
CA SER A 410 -7.79 14.83 18.84
C SER A 410 -6.83 15.79 19.55
N GLU A 411 -6.65 17.00 19.04
CA GLU A 411 -5.82 18.01 19.68
C GLU A 411 -6.41 18.47 21.03
N PRO A 412 -5.56 18.93 21.98
CA PRO A 412 -6.07 19.50 23.20
C PRO A 412 -6.77 20.83 22.90
N TRP A 413 -8.07 20.88 23.21
CA TRP A 413 -8.90 22.10 23.11
C TRP A 413 -9.23 22.62 24.53
N PRO A 414 -8.34 23.40 25.18
CA PRO A 414 -8.63 23.98 26.50
C PRO A 414 -9.91 24.82 26.46
N GLY A 415 -10.84 24.56 27.39
CA GLY A 415 -12.15 25.23 27.42
C GLY A 415 -13.23 24.56 26.56
N THR A 416 -13.00 23.32 26.10
CA THR A 416 -14.03 22.52 25.42
C THR A 416 -15.21 22.24 26.32
N LEU A 417 -16.41 22.38 25.76
CA LEU A 417 -17.64 21.98 26.42
C LEU A 417 -17.57 20.48 26.78
N PRO A 418 -17.70 20.10 28.07
CA PRO A 418 -17.72 18.71 28.47
C PRO A 418 -18.95 17.98 27.91
N GLU A 419 -18.88 16.67 27.82
CA GLU A 419 -20.05 15.85 27.49
C GLU A 419 -21.13 15.96 28.59
N PRO A 420 -22.42 15.88 28.24
CA PRO A 420 -22.95 15.64 26.89
C PRO A 420 -22.90 16.88 25.98
N ALA A 421 -22.83 16.65 24.66
CA ALA A 421 -23.01 17.70 23.65
C ALA A 421 -24.51 17.98 23.44
N PRO A 422 -24.91 19.22 23.10
CA PRO A 422 -26.29 19.55 22.77
C PRO A 422 -26.74 18.80 21.50
N ALA A 423 -28.00 18.37 21.47
CA ALA A 423 -28.59 17.67 20.32
C ALA A 423 -28.82 18.62 19.13
N ALA A 424 -29.12 19.89 19.40
CA ALA A 424 -29.27 20.93 18.38
C ALA A 424 -28.37 22.14 18.69
N VAL A 425 -27.67 22.63 17.67
CA VAL A 425 -26.81 23.83 17.75
C VAL A 425 -27.46 24.95 16.95
N LEU A 426 -27.61 26.13 17.55
CA LEU A 426 -28.27 27.26 16.91
C LEU A 426 -27.24 28.21 16.30
N THR A 427 -27.33 28.44 14.99
CA THR A 427 -26.42 29.34 14.27
C THR A 427 -26.77 30.82 14.45
N ALA A 428 -28.00 31.14 14.85
CA ALA A 428 -28.48 32.52 15.02
C ALA A 428 -28.29 33.08 16.44
N TYR A 429 -27.84 32.27 17.41
CA TYR A 429 -27.60 32.65 18.81
C TYR A 429 -28.68 33.57 19.43
N PRO A 430 -29.95 33.13 19.49
CA PRO A 430 -31.05 33.98 19.94
C PRO A 430 -30.83 34.47 21.38
N GLU A 431 -31.08 35.75 21.61
CA GLU A 431 -30.90 36.41 22.91
C GLU A 431 -31.95 35.94 23.92
N VAL A 432 -31.50 35.67 25.15
CA VAL A 432 -32.31 35.27 26.29
C VAL A 432 -31.99 36.14 27.50
N TRP A 433 -32.97 36.28 28.39
CA TRP A 433 -32.81 37.03 29.62
C TRP A 433 -32.85 36.10 30.82
N MET A 434 -31.83 36.17 31.67
CA MET A 434 -31.75 35.37 32.89
C MET A 434 -31.85 36.27 34.11
N SER A 435 -32.69 35.91 35.07
CA SER A 435 -32.96 36.71 36.27
C SER A 435 -32.95 35.89 37.56
N ASP A 436 -32.63 36.55 38.67
CA ASP A 436 -32.66 35.96 40.01
C ASP A 436 -34.09 35.94 40.61
N GLU A 437 -34.22 35.46 41.84
CA GLU A 437 -35.50 35.40 42.54
C GLU A 437 -36.18 36.78 42.70
N ARG A 438 -35.37 37.85 42.77
CA ARG A 438 -35.80 39.25 42.90
C ARG A 438 -36.10 39.91 41.56
N GLY A 439 -35.89 39.20 40.45
CA GLY A 439 -36.11 39.71 39.09
C GLY A 439 -34.96 40.56 38.55
N MET A 440 -33.81 40.58 39.23
CA MET A 440 -32.61 41.29 38.76
C MET A 440 -31.88 40.44 37.72
N ALA A 441 -31.25 41.10 36.74
CA ALA A 441 -30.49 40.42 35.69
C ALA A 441 -29.29 39.66 36.27
N VAL A 442 -29.16 38.39 35.92
CA VAL A 442 -27.98 37.59 36.28
C VAL A 442 -26.90 37.81 35.23
N THR A 443 -25.81 38.46 35.63
CA THR A 443 -24.59 38.64 34.81
C THR A 443 -23.44 37.79 35.36
N VAL A 444 -22.34 37.72 34.59
CA VAL A 444 -21.08 37.10 35.01
C VAL A 444 -20.15 38.19 35.56
N THR A 445 -19.65 37.98 36.77
CA THR A 445 -18.72 38.91 37.45
C THR A 445 -17.31 38.81 36.88
N GLU A 446 -16.43 39.76 37.22
CA GLU A 446 -15.00 39.74 36.83
C GLU A 446 -14.26 38.47 37.28
N ARG A 447 -14.76 37.78 38.31
CA ARG A 447 -14.20 36.53 38.82
C ARG A 447 -14.69 35.29 38.06
N GLY A 448 -15.47 35.46 36.98
CA GLY A 448 -15.99 34.35 36.17
C GLY A 448 -17.11 33.56 36.85
N VAL A 449 -17.80 34.14 37.83
CA VAL A 449 -18.94 33.51 38.54
C VAL A 449 -20.23 34.30 38.33
N PHE A 450 -21.39 33.64 38.47
CA PHE A 450 -22.68 34.32 38.43
C PHE A 450 -22.79 35.38 39.53
N SER A 451 -23.39 36.52 39.21
CA SER A 451 -23.69 37.61 40.14
C SER A 451 -24.73 37.21 41.20
N ALA A 452 -25.69 36.36 40.83
CA ALA A 452 -26.70 35.77 41.72
C ALA A 452 -27.16 34.41 41.16
N PRO A 453 -27.76 33.52 41.98
CA PRO A 453 -28.34 32.26 41.51
C PRO A 453 -29.43 32.51 40.45
N PRO A 454 -29.37 31.87 39.27
CA PRO A 454 -30.39 32.02 38.25
C PRO A 454 -31.68 31.31 38.65
N ALA A 455 -32.80 32.04 38.65
CA ALA A 455 -34.10 31.53 39.05
C ALA A 455 -35.09 31.45 37.89
N ARG A 456 -35.01 32.37 36.92
CA ARG A 456 -35.91 32.42 35.75
C ARG A 456 -35.15 32.73 34.47
N LEU A 457 -35.54 32.08 33.37
CA LEU A 457 -35.04 32.33 32.03
C LEU A 457 -36.20 32.71 31.10
N ARG A 458 -36.05 33.81 30.38
CA ARG A 458 -37.03 34.33 29.42
C ARG A 458 -36.45 34.31 28.00
N TRP A 459 -37.18 33.68 27.09
CA TRP A 459 -36.88 33.66 25.65
C TRP A 459 -38.12 34.14 24.88
N GLY A 460 -38.01 35.32 24.25
CA GLY A 460 -39.16 35.97 23.61
C GLY A 460 -40.25 36.31 24.62
N SER A 461 -41.48 35.86 24.37
CA SER A 461 -42.64 36.06 25.24
C SER A 461 -42.81 34.97 26.32
N ARG A 462 -41.99 33.93 26.31
CA ARG A 462 -42.08 32.80 27.25
C ARG A 462 -41.02 32.92 28.33
N GLU A 463 -41.40 32.51 29.53
CA GLU A 463 -40.55 32.50 30.72
C GLU A 463 -40.68 31.16 31.43
N TRP A 464 -39.55 30.61 31.88
CA TRP A 464 -39.46 29.32 32.57
C TRP A 464 -38.71 29.47 33.89
N ALA A 465 -39.09 28.68 34.89
CA ALA A 465 -38.29 28.51 36.09
C ALA A 465 -37.02 27.71 35.78
N VAL A 466 -35.90 28.11 36.37
CA VAL A 466 -34.62 27.39 36.31
C VAL A 466 -34.58 26.39 37.45
N CYS A 467 -34.59 25.10 37.13
CA CYS A 467 -34.56 24.01 38.11
C CYS A 467 -33.14 23.61 38.52
N GLY A 468 -32.15 23.92 37.69
CA GLY A 468 -30.74 23.64 37.97
C GLY A 468 -29.82 24.29 36.93
N TRP A 469 -28.54 24.45 37.28
CA TRP A 469 -27.54 24.99 36.36
C TRP A 469 -26.16 24.42 36.64
N ALA A 470 -25.30 24.44 35.62
CA ALA A 470 -23.88 24.16 35.72
C ALA A 470 -23.07 25.25 35.02
N GLY A 471 -21.93 25.63 35.61
CA GLY A 471 -21.14 26.79 35.20
C GLY A 471 -21.32 28.01 36.13
N PRO A 472 -20.91 29.21 35.71
CA PRO A 472 -20.48 29.56 34.36
C PRO A 472 -19.01 29.17 34.14
N TRP A 473 -18.71 28.57 32.99
CA TRP A 473 -17.34 28.29 32.57
C TRP A 473 -16.82 29.45 31.72
N PRO A 474 -15.82 30.21 32.21
CA PRO A 474 -15.25 31.29 31.42
C PRO A 474 -14.52 30.74 30.20
N VAL A 475 -14.74 31.40 29.07
CA VAL A 475 -14.12 31.13 27.77
C VAL A 475 -13.35 32.38 27.42
N ASP A 476 -12.03 32.35 27.57
CA ASP A 476 -11.15 33.45 27.20
C ASP A 476 -10.24 33.01 26.06
N GLU A 477 -10.57 33.48 24.85
CA GLU A 477 -9.92 33.08 23.62
C GLU A 477 -9.09 34.23 23.07
N ARG A 478 -7.90 33.89 22.54
CA ARG A 478 -7.04 34.81 21.81
C ARG A 478 -6.77 36.13 22.56
N TRP A 479 -6.62 36.06 23.89
CA TRP A 479 -6.29 37.21 24.75
C TRP A 479 -5.00 37.95 24.31
N TRP A 480 -4.13 37.26 23.57
CA TRP A 480 -2.90 37.81 22.98
C TRP A 480 -3.10 38.56 21.66
N ASP A 481 -4.30 38.51 21.06
CA ASP A 481 -4.65 39.15 19.78
C ASP A 481 -5.90 40.04 19.95
N PRO A 482 -5.74 41.34 20.27
CA PRO A 482 -6.85 42.24 20.60
C PRO A 482 -8.05 42.26 19.62
N PRO A 483 -7.87 42.25 18.28
CA PRO A 483 -9.00 42.17 17.33
C PRO A 483 -9.69 40.80 17.28
N ALA A 484 -9.04 39.74 17.73
CA ALA A 484 -9.59 38.38 17.74
C ALA A 484 -9.95 37.87 19.15
N ALA A 485 -9.66 38.67 20.18
CA ALA A 485 -9.91 38.36 21.57
C ALA A 485 -11.41 38.21 21.81
N ARG A 486 -11.80 37.08 22.42
CA ARG A 486 -13.19 36.77 22.74
C ARG A 486 -13.28 36.29 24.18
N THR A 487 -13.94 37.10 25.00
CA THR A 487 -14.28 36.74 26.38
C THR A 487 -15.77 36.46 26.48
N ALA A 488 -16.11 35.22 26.84
CA ALA A 488 -17.48 34.76 27.03
C ALA A 488 -17.57 33.84 28.24
N ALA A 489 -18.78 33.47 28.64
CA ALA A 489 -18.97 32.43 29.64
C ALA A 489 -20.12 31.51 29.25
N ARG A 490 -19.91 30.19 29.30
CA ARG A 490 -20.95 29.20 29.00
C ARG A 490 -21.60 28.70 30.27
N ALA A 491 -22.89 28.43 30.22
CA ALA A 491 -23.60 27.74 31.28
C ALA A 491 -24.63 26.76 30.70
N GLN A 492 -24.84 25.67 31.41
CA GLN A 492 -25.96 24.78 31.15
C GLN A 492 -27.08 25.13 32.12
N VAL A 493 -28.30 25.30 31.60
CA VAL A 493 -29.46 25.68 32.39
C VAL A 493 -30.56 24.65 32.14
N LEU A 494 -31.03 24.02 33.22
CA LEU A 494 -32.17 23.12 33.21
C LEU A 494 -33.42 23.93 33.52
N LEU A 495 -34.36 23.94 32.58
CA LEU A 495 -35.66 24.58 32.72
C LEU A 495 -36.71 23.59 33.23
N GLU A 496 -37.81 24.14 33.73
CA GLU A 496 -39.06 23.41 33.94
C GLU A 496 -39.49 22.68 32.64
N GLU A 497 -40.14 21.52 32.77
CA GLU A 497 -40.45 20.58 31.67
C GLU A 497 -39.24 19.79 31.11
N SER A 498 -38.15 19.66 31.87
CA SER A 498 -36.96 18.87 31.52
C SER A 498 -36.20 19.32 30.27
N ARG A 499 -36.37 20.57 29.84
CA ARG A 499 -35.59 21.14 28.73
C ARG A 499 -34.28 21.69 29.26
N ALA A 500 -33.14 21.22 28.75
CA ALA A 500 -31.84 21.79 29.08
C ALA A 500 -31.31 22.65 27.91
N LEU A 501 -30.75 23.81 28.25
CA LEU A 501 -30.19 24.76 27.29
C LEU A 501 -28.70 24.97 27.57
N LEU A 502 -27.91 25.09 26.50
CA LEU A 502 -26.58 25.67 26.55
C LEU A 502 -26.67 27.15 26.24
N VAL A 503 -26.34 28.00 27.21
CA VAL A 503 -26.33 29.45 27.06
C VAL A 503 -24.92 30.00 27.12
N ILE A 504 -24.66 31.05 26.35
CA ILE A 504 -23.39 31.76 26.31
C ILE A 504 -23.60 33.25 26.64
N CYS A 505 -22.84 33.77 27.60
CA CYS A 505 -22.80 35.17 27.94
C CYS A 505 -21.66 35.84 27.19
N THR A 506 -21.95 36.83 26.34
CA THR A 506 -20.94 37.67 25.68
C THR A 506 -21.28 39.13 25.96
N ALA A 507 -20.31 39.92 26.45
CA ALA A 507 -20.51 41.34 26.79
C ALA A 507 -21.76 41.60 27.69
N GLY A 508 -22.03 40.70 28.64
CA GLY A 508 -23.14 40.81 29.59
C GLY A 508 -24.52 40.40 29.06
N ARG A 509 -24.63 39.90 27.82
CA ARG A 509 -25.88 39.40 27.23
C ARG A 509 -25.85 37.89 27.08
N TRP A 510 -26.95 37.22 27.39
CA TRP A 510 -27.08 35.78 27.25
C TRP A 510 -27.73 35.42 25.91
N SER A 511 -27.19 34.40 25.25
CA SER A 511 -27.76 33.81 24.03
C SER A 511 -27.79 32.29 24.14
N VAL A 512 -28.72 31.64 23.42
CA VAL A 512 -28.76 30.17 23.34
C VAL A 512 -27.81 29.68 22.25
N GLU A 513 -26.84 28.86 22.63
CA GLU A 513 -25.87 28.23 21.72
C GLU A 513 -26.33 26.81 21.32
N GLY A 514 -27.05 26.10 22.20
CA GLY A 514 -27.59 24.78 21.90
C GLY A 514 -28.72 24.31 22.82
N ILE A 515 -29.40 23.25 22.41
CA ILE A 515 -30.53 22.63 23.09
C ILE A 515 -30.20 21.15 23.34
N TYR A 516 -30.40 20.70 24.57
CA TYR A 516 -30.30 19.31 24.98
C TYR A 516 -31.69 18.65 24.89
N GLU A 517 -31.71 17.39 24.46
CA GLU A 517 -32.91 16.53 24.46
C GLU A 517 -32.90 15.53 25.61
#